data_AF-A0A3N7AJH2-F1
#
_entry.id   AF-A0A3N7AJH2-F1
#
_cell.length_a   1.000
_cell.length_b   1.000
_cell.length_c   1.000
_cell.angle_alpha   90.00
_cell.angle_beta   90.00
_cell.angle_gamma   90.00
#
_symmetry.space_group_name_H-M   'P 1'
#
loop_
_entity.id
_entity.type
_entity.pdbx_description
1 polymer ?
#
loop_
_entity_poly.entity_id
_entity_poly.type
_entity_poly.pdbx_seq_one_letter_code
_entity_poly.pdbx_strand_id
1 'polypeptide(L)'
;MKKLFFAFCILILSGATQVAMAQSKNTETKASMLKGLRSKMTKGMIEDGTSKEKSEKFADCFTKELGEKLTLEELKIFYKLNNVKSGQAPPKELVKQAEKMGINEKMRTLGKDCGPILQ
;
A
#
# COMPACT_ATOMS: atom_id res chain seq x y z
N MET A 1 37.20 -53.36 16.47
CA MET A 1 38.23 -53.63 15.45
C MET A 1 38.12 -52.62 14.33
N LYS A 2 39.25 -51.99 13.98
CA LYS A 2 39.69 -51.55 12.64
C LYS A 2 38.75 -50.75 11.71
N LYS A 3 39.25 -49.53 11.39
CA LYS A 3 39.41 -48.92 10.04
C LYS A 3 38.12 -48.33 9.43
N LEU A 4 38.01 -47.00 9.34
CA LEU A 4 38.53 -46.12 8.27
C LEU A 4 37.92 -46.42 6.88
N PHE A 5 37.18 -45.48 6.29
CA PHE A 5 37.68 -44.51 5.30
C PHE A 5 36.51 -43.82 4.56
N PHE A 6 36.69 -42.52 4.34
CA PHE A 6 35.98 -41.69 3.37
C PHE A 6 35.99 -42.31 1.95
N ALA A 7 34.88 -42.20 1.21
CA ALA A 7 34.92 -42.11 -0.25
C ALA A 7 33.67 -41.38 -0.79
N PHE A 8 33.98 -40.34 -1.57
CA PHE A 8 33.14 -39.53 -2.44
C PHE A 8 32.11 -40.33 -3.27
N CYS A 9 30.84 -39.94 -3.20
CA CYS A 9 29.88 -40.21 -4.28
C CYS A 9 29.61 -38.90 -5.01
N ILE A 10 30.15 -38.81 -6.23
CA ILE A 10 29.70 -37.90 -7.29
C ILE A 10 28.36 -38.46 -7.82
N LEU A 11 27.55 -37.56 -8.41
CA LEU A 11 26.38 -37.80 -9.28
C LEU A 11 25.03 -37.74 -8.53
N ILE A 12 23.97 -37.04 -8.97
CA ILE A 12 23.64 -36.27 -10.17
C ILE A 12 22.41 -35.42 -9.78
N LEU A 13 22.34 -34.19 -10.31
CA LEU A 13 21.14 -33.44 -10.76
C LEU A 13 19.74 -33.89 -10.27
N SER A 14 18.93 -32.89 -9.91
CA SER A 14 17.45 -32.91 -9.68
C SER A 14 17.01 -32.77 -8.22
N GLY A 15 17.55 -31.80 -7.51
CA GLY A 15 17.11 -31.53 -6.14
C GLY A 15 17.20 -30.06 -5.83
N ALA A 16 16.05 -29.40 -5.77
CA ALA A 16 15.86 -28.06 -5.24
C ALA A 16 16.77 -27.00 -5.89
N THR A 17 16.29 -26.40 -6.99
CA THR A 17 16.33 -24.94 -7.04
C THR A 17 15.71 -24.46 -5.73
N GLN A 18 16.57 -24.24 -4.74
CA GLN A 18 16.36 -23.24 -3.72
C GLN A 18 16.32 -21.92 -4.48
N VAL A 19 15.22 -21.68 -5.19
CA VAL A 19 14.67 -20.35 -5.30
C VAL A 19 14.33 -20.04 -3.86
N ALA A 20 15.34 -19.57 -3.13
CA ALA A 20 15.11 -18.66 -2.03
C ALA A 20 14.24 -17.58 -2.66
N MET A 21 12.92 -17.74 -2.53
CA MET A 21 12.00 -16.65 -2.66
C MET A 21 12.46 -15.69 -1.57
N ALA A 22 13.37 -14.79 -1.95
CA ALA A 22 13.46 -13.52 -1.31
C ALA A 22 12.05 -12.96 -1.43
N GLN A 23 11.22 -13.22 -0.41
CA GLN A 23 10.08 -12.39 -0.12
C GLN A 23 10.69 -11.01 0.02
N SER A 24 10.71 -10.24 -1.08
CA SER A 24 10.78 -8.80 -0.99
C SER A 24 9.54 -8.44 -0.21
N LYS A 25 9.65 -8.41 1.12
CA LYS A 25 8.76 -7.62 1.95
C LYS A 25 8.96 -6.22 1.41
N ASN A 26 8.13 -5.88 0.43
CA ASN A 26 8.11 -4.59 -0.22
C ASN A 26 7.83 -3.65 0.95
N THR A 27 8.88 -3.02 1.47
CA THR A 27 8.73 -2.09 2.56
C THR A 27 8.01 -0.92 1.93
N GLU A 28 6.70 -0.83 2.15
CA GLU A 28 5.88 0.20 1.55
C GLU A 28 6.46 1.56 1.97
N THR A 29 7.07 2.23 0.99
CA THR A 29 7.62 3.56 1.18
C THR A 29 6.48 4.57 1.15
N LYS A 30 6.71 5.75 1.74
CA LYS A 30 5.78 6.87 1.63
C LYS A 30 5.36 7.12 0.17
N ALA A 31 6.34 7.13 -0.74
CA ALA A 31 6.13 7.34 -2.16
C ALA A 31 5.26 6.23 -2.80
N SER A 32 5.51 4.95 -2.47
CA SER A 32 4.69 3.86 -3.03
C SER A 32 3.25 3.89 -2.51
N MET A 33 3.04 4.25 -1.23
CA MET A 33 1.69 4.40 -0.67
C MET A 33 0.92 5.54 -1.34
N LEU A 34 1.55 6.71 -1.49
CA LEU A 34 0.92 7.85 -2.17
C LEU A 34 0.62 7.55 -3.64
N LYS A 35 1.54 6.89 -4.35
CA LYS A 35 1.32 6.45 -5.73
C LYS A 35 0.12 5.49 -5.84
N GLY A 36 0.04 4.50 -4.93
CA GLY A 36 -1.09 3.56 -4.90
C GLY A 36 -2.43 4.25 -4.65
N LEU A 37 -2.47 5.19 -3.69
CA LEU A 37 -3.66 6.00 -3.41
C LEU A 37 -4.07 6.85 -4.61
N ARG A 38 -3.11 7.53 -5.25
CA ARG A 38 -3.36 8.34 -6.45
C ARG A 38 -3.99 7.50 -7.55
N SER A 39 -3.40 6.34 -7.87
CA SER A 39 -3.91 5.46 -8.91
C SER A 39 -5.31 4.94 -8.60
N LYS A 40 -5.55 4.51 -7.34
CA LYS A 40 -6.86 4.02 -6.92
C LYS A 40 -7.93 5.12 -6.99
N MET A 41 -7.61 6.32 -6.53
CA MET A 41 -8.50 7.48 -6.57
C MET A 41 -8.83 7.89 -7.99
N THR A 42 -7.81 8.06 -8.83
CA THR A 42 -7.98 8.42 -10.25
C THR A 42 -8.90 7.42 -10.94
N LYS A 43 -8.66 6.12 -10.72
CA LYS A 43 -9.48 5.05 -11.29
C LYS A 43 -10.93 5.13 -10.81
N GLY A 44 -11.16 5.19 -9.50
CA GLY A 44 -12.52 5.26 -8.94
C GLY A 44 -13.29 6.48 -9.44
N MET A 45 -12.66 7.66 -9.48
CA MET A 45 -13.30 8.87 -9.97
C MET A 45 -13.66 8.81 -11.47
N ILE A 46 -12.82 8.17 -12.29
CA ILE A 46 -13.13 7.93 -13.71
C ILE A 46 -14.31 6.95 -13.84
N GLU A 47 -14.32 5.88 -13.03
CA GLU A 47 -15.43 4.93 -12.98
C GLU A 47 -16.74 5.60 -12.55
N ASP A 48 -16.68 6.61 -11.68
CA ASP A 48 -17.81 7.44 -11.23
C ASP A 48 -18.20 8.56 -12.23
N GLY A 49 -17.54 8.64 -13.38
CA GLY A 49 -17.89 9.57 -14.46
C GLY A 49 -17.17 10.93 -14.45
N THR A 50 -16.18 11.12 -13.56
CA THR A 50 -15.31 12.31 -13.59
C THR A 50 -14.34 12.21 -14.77
N SER A 51 -14.13 13.32 -15.50
CA SER A 51 -13.19 13.33 -16.62
C SER A 51 -11.77 12.94 -16.16
N LYS A 52 -11.03 12.22 -17.02
CA LYS A 52 -9.66 11.78 -16.71
C LYS A 52 -8.78 12.94 -16.20
N GLU A 53 -8.85 14.09 -16.86
CA GLU A 53 -8.07 15.27 -16.49
C GLU A 53 -8.40 15.77 -15.07
N LYS A 54 -9.69 15.90 -14.73
CA LYS A 54 -10.11 16.33 -13.39
C LYS A 54 -9.75 15.29 -12.34
N SER A 55 -9.94 14.01 -12.63
CA SER A 55 -9.57 12.89 -11.75
C SER A 55 -8.08 12.86 -11.43
N GLU A 56 -7.22 13.03 -12.44
CA GLU A 56 -5.77 13.08 -12.26
C GLU A 56 -5.34 14.31 -11.45
N LYS A 57 -5.84 15.50 -11.80
CA LYS A 57 -5.53 16.75 -11.06
C LYS A 57 -5.97 16.68 -9.60
N PHE A 58 -7.17 16.15 -9.33
CA PHE A 58 -7.68 16.01 -7.98
C PHE A 58 -6.84 15.00 -7.19
N ALA A 59 -6.55 13.83 -7.77
CA ALA A 59 -5.74 12.82 -7.11
C ALA A 59 -4.31 13.31 -6.84
N ASP A 60 -3.72 14.10 -7.74
CA ASP A 60 -2.42 14.74 -7.52
C ASP A 60 -2.45 15.74 -6.36
N CYS A 61 -3.44 16.63 -6.35
CA CYS A 61 -3.64 17.58 -5.26
C CYS A 61 -3.83 16.86 -3.91
N PHE A 62 -4.75 15.91 -3.86
CA PHE A 62 -5.09 15.23 -2.61
C PHE A 62 -3.94 14.38 -2.09
N THR A 63 -3.24 13.63 -2.95
CA THR A 63 -2.09 12.82 -2.49
C THR A 63 -0.89 13.66 -2.08
N LYS A 64 -0.70 14.84 -2.67
CA LYS A 64 0.26 15.82 -2.16
C LYS A 64 -0.10 16.25 -0.74
N GLU A 65 -1.35 16.64 -0.52
CA GLU A 65 -1.83 17.08 0.80
C GLU A 65 -1.71 15.95 1.85
N LEU A 66 -2.07 14.71 1.51
CA LEU A 66 -1.85 13.55 2.38
C LEU A 66 -0.37 13.39 2.76
N GLY A 67 0.53 13.58 1.79
CA GLY A 67 1.97 13.51 2.01
C GLY A 67 2.50 14.60 2.94
N GLU A 68 1.86 15.76 2.99
CA GLU A 68 2.28 16.90 3.81
C GLU A 68 1.66 16.86 5.21
N LYS A 69 0.41 16.42 5.32
CA LYS A 69 -0.42 16.54 6.54
C LYS A 69 -0.47 15.27 7.39
N LEU A 70 -0.19 14.11 6.81
CA LEU A 70 -0.12 12.85 7.55
C LEU A 70 1.32 12.47 7.89
N THR A 71 1.51 11.99 9.11
CA THR A 71 2.70 11.25 9.49
C THR A 71 2.78 9.93 8.71
N LEU A 72 3.97 9.30 8.69
CA LEU A 72 4.16 8.03 8.00
C LEU A 72 3.25 6.92 8.55
N GLU A 73 3.03 6.88 9.87
CA GLU A 73 2.17 5.89 10.51
C GLU A 73 0.70 6.13 10.16
N GLU A 74 0.23 7.37 10.21
CA GLU A 74 -1.14 7.73 9.82
C GLU A 74 -1.39 7.40 8.35
N LEU A 75 -0.44 7.73 7.46
CA LEU A 75 -0.52 7.40 6.05
C LEU A 75 -0.59 5.89 5.84
N LYS A 76 0.14 5.09 6.62
CA LYS A 76 0.12 3.63 6.55
C LYS A 76 -1.23 3.06 6.97
N ILE A 77 -1.83 3.58 8.04
CA ILE A 77 -3.18 3.17 8.47
C ILE A 77 -4.22 3.58 7.42
N PHE A 78 -4.15 4.82 6.94
CA PHE A 78 -5.03 5.32 5.89
C PHE A 78 -4.92 4.49 4.60
N TYR A 79 -3.70 4.18 4.16
CA TYR A 79 -3.44 3.33 3.00
C TYR A 79 -4.03 1.93 3.17
N LYS A 80 -3.88 1.30 4.34
CA LYS A 80 -4.48 -0.01 4.62
C LYS A 80 -6.00 0.03 4.60
N LEU A 81 -6.61 1.06 5.19
CA LEU A 81 -8.07 1.25 5.18
C LEU A 81 -8.59 1.37 3.75
N ASN A 82 -7.89 2.14 2.92
CA ASN A 82 -8.25 2.34 1.52
C ASN A 82 -7.90 1.15 0.62
N ASN A 83 -7.21 0.12 1.10
CA ASN A 83 -6.88 -1.08 0.33
C ASN A 83 -7.58 -2.36 0.82
N VAL A 84 -8.54 -2.21 1.73
CA VAL A 84 -9.49 -3.28 2.04
C VAL A 84 -10.24 -3.64 0.76
N LYS A 85 -10.40 -4.94 0.51
CA LYS A 85 -11.07 -5.45 -0.68
C LYS A 85 -12.54 -5.00 -0.67
N SER A 86 -13.07 -4.69 -1.85
CA SER A 86 -14.50 -4.40 -1.99
C SER A 86 -15.32 -5.59 -1.48
N GLY A 87 -16.39 -5.32 -0.74
CA GLY A 87 -17.22 -6.33 -0.08
C GLY A 87 -16.65 -6.89 1.23
N GLN A 88 -15.45 -6.46 1.65
CA GLN A 88 -14.87 -6.84 2.94
C GLN A 88 -14.95 -5.67 3.93
N ALA A 89 -15.39 -5.96 5.17
CA ALA A 89 -15.32 -4.97 6.24
C ALA A 89 -13.85 -4.73 6.65
N PRO A 90 -13.45 -3.48 6.92
CA PRO A 90 -12.12 -3.20 7.44
C PRO A 90 -11.89 -3.90 8.79
N PRO A 91 -10.68 -4.42 9.07
CA PRO A 91 -10.39 -5.04 10.36
C PRO A 91 -10.65 -4.06 11.52
N LYS A 92 -11.38 -4.50 12.55
CA LYS A 92 -11.76 -3.64 13.70
C LYS A 92 -10.56 -2.96 14.36
N GLU A 93 -9.44 -3.66 14.48
CA GLU A 93 -8.20 -3.11 15.06
C GLU A 93 -7.60 -1.99 14.20
N LEU A 94 -7.74 -2.08 12.87
CA LEU A 94 -7.30 -1.02 11.97
C LEU A 94 -8.16 0.24 12.12
N VAL A 95 -9.47 0.06 12.29
CA VAL A 95 -10.43 1.16 12.54
C VAL A 95 -10.12 1.84 13.87
N LYS A 96 -9.95 1.08 14.95
CA LYS A 96 -9.58 1.63 16.27
C LYS A 96 -8.26 2.40 16.23
N GLN A 97 -7.27 1.91 15.48
CA GLN A 97 -6.00 2.62 15.29
C GLN A 97 -6.21 3.97 14.60
N ALA A 98 -7.03 4.01 13.54
CA ALA A 98 -7.34 5.24 12.84
C ALA A 98 -8.09 6.25 13.72
N GLU A 99 -9.02 5.78 14.56
CA GLU A 99 -9.74 6.60 15.53
C GLU A 99 -8.79 7.17 16.59
N LYS A 100 -7.93 6.34 17.19
CA LYS A 100 -6.95 6.76 18.19
C LYS A 100 -5.95 7.80 17.64
N MET A 101 -5.62 7.71 16.35
CA MET A 101 -4.75 8.66 15.66
C MET A 101 -5.50 9.92 15.18
N GLY A 102 -6.81 10.02 15.37
CA GLY A 102 -7.60 11.17 14.90
C GLY A 102 -7.68 11.28 13.38
N ILE A 103 -7.46 10.20 12.62
CA ILE A 103 -7.47 10.22 11.15
C ILE A 103 -8.83 10.71 10.63
N ASN A 104 -9.93 10.25 11.23
CA ASN A 104 -11.28 10.65 10.84
C ASN A 104 -11.50 12.16 10.95
N GLU A 105 -10.93 12.80 11.98
CA GLU A 105 -11.05 14.25 12.18
C GLU A 105 -10.19 15.01 11.17
N LYS A 106 -8.94 14.58 10.95
CA LYS A 106 -8.05 15.17 9.93
C LYS A 106 -8.68 15.12 8.54
N MET A 107 -9.31 14.00 8.19
CA MET A 107 -9.98 13.81 6.89
C MET A 107 -11.17 14.75 6.67
N ARG A 108 -11.72 15.40 7.71
CA ARG A 108 -12.75 16.46 7.53
C ARG A 108 -12.19 17.74 6.92
N THR A 109 -10.88 17.92 6.99
CA THR A 109 -10.19 19.13 6.49
C THR A 109 -9.36 18.85 5.24
N LEU A 110 -8.85 17.62 5.12
CA LEU A 110 -8.09 17.19 3.95
C LEU A 110 -8.95 17.19 2.68
N GLY A 111 -8.37 17.64 1.58
CA GLY A 111 -9.02 17.69 0.27
C GLY A 111 -9.97 18.85 0.06
N LYS A 112 -10.18 19.72 1.06
CA LYS A 112 -10.99 20.94 0.90
C LYS A 112 -10.43 21.85 -0.19
N ASP A 113 -9.12 22.05 -0.19
CA ASP A 113 -8.43 22.91 -1.16
C ASP A 113 -8.37 22.26 -2.56
N CYS A 114 -8.54 20.93 -2.64
CA CYS A 114 -8.61 20.19 -3.89
C CYS A 114 -10.03 20.16 -4.49
N GLY A 115 -11.07 20.41 -3.69
CA GLY A 115 -12.48 20.38 -4.12
C GLY A 115 -12.81 21.19 -5.36
N PRO A 116 -12.30 22.44 -5.52
CA PRO A 116 -12.57 23.26 -6.71
C PRO A 116 -12.14 22.62 -8.04
N ILE A 117 -11.24 21.63 -8.05
CA ILE A 117 -10.82 20.90 -9.27
C ILE A 117 -12.01 20.15 -9.91
N LEU A 118 -13.01 19.78 -9.10
CA LEU A 118 -14.15 18.97 -9.55
C LEU A 118 -15.31 19.80 -10.08
N GLN A 119 -15.33 21.11 -9.83
CA GLN A 119 -16.28 22.06 -10.42
C GLN A 119 -15.98 22.23 -11.90
#